data_AF-A0A853JEC1-F1
#
_entry.id   AF-A0A853JEC1-F1
#
_cell.length_a   1.000
_cell.length_b   1.000
_cell.length_c   1.000
_cell.angle_alpha   90.00
_cell.angle_beta   90.00
_cell.angle_gamma   90.00
#
_symmetry.space_group_name_H-M   'P 1'
#
loop_
_entity.id
_entity.type
_entity.pdbx_description
1 polymer ?
#
loop_
_entity_poly.entity_id
_entity_poly.type
_entity_poly.pdbx_seq_one_letter_code
_entity_poly.pdbx_strand_id
1 'polypeptide(L)'
;MSDDNAPAPLKKFVYPFPKTEARNPAQPGTVEVTNAQEYFQALSQAEDGFYPIGYNGQWHGGIHFGAQTGATLAQDGGVRCIADGEVIAWKLDDDYPTVEYASCGAATYSTGFVLVRHWLRLPKADGAQAGGAATGESAAANRSGSEEQQEPSLLFHSLYMHLLNWKNYQQDADKARPAFWGEPLHIVGEKATDADRTRNPYIPENGIGLNLRDANRQVVGFAPRGTKLKLGARLGTTGYYAVTEVVGTAYPEGLAGAYAYKAEIPDTEVEPAEVGSIVIPDAPIEIKAGDFVGHLGQYQRYIDMNPLGSSCNERPLIQVDVFTTEDIKSFIEQSRQRAAQLTDRHKTLLLIEEGARLVQTMDTAIPDATQLNAQTNGTDGPVVGHARVLPISVLDEPVKEEDGTRWWKVEVGTVEGSSASGWVREKGHTKVGLCTPWHWPGFEIVDIDGSTPRALYAHHVVQQGHIVPDEQSELETESAGAEGGILFRKLYDVLDLDGDKSLTPLELRQALRKPWLAQALSHLIIKHESEWSGPMDKWRAMD
;
A
#
# COMPACT_ATOMS: atom_id res chain seq x y z
N MET A 1 -17.61 -10.44 -15.65
CA MET A 1 -16.51 -11.26 -16.22
C MET A 1 -16.65 -12.64 -15.62
N SER A 2 -16.48 -13.72 -16.38
CA SER A 2 -16.47 -15.09 -15.85
C SER A 2 -15.20 -15.32 -15.01
N ASP A 3 -15.34 -15.97 -13.86
CA ASP A 3 -14.28 -16.16 -12.84
C ASP A 3 -13.14 -17.11 -13.19
N ASP A 4 -13.12 -17.64 -14.41
CA ASP A 4 -12.01 -18.47 -14.88
C ASP A 4 -10.67 -17.70 -15.01
N ASN A 5 -10.67 -16.38 -14.81
CA ASN A 5 -9.49 -15.52 -14.91
C ASN A 5 -9.12 -14.84 -13.58
N ALA A 6 -9.39 -15.54 -12.48
CA ALA A 6 -9.25 -15.03 -11.13
C ALA A 6 -7.86 -15.11 -10.51
N PRO A 7 -7.17 -14.00 -10.16
CA PRO A 7 -5.98 -14.09 -9.33
C PRO A 7 -6.29 -14.83 -8.03
N ALA A 8 -5.28 -15.56 -7.56
CA ALA A 8 -5.37 -16.35 -6.35
C ALA A 8 -5.83 -15.48 -5.16
N PRO A 9 -6.63 -16.04 -4.23
CA PRO A 9 -7.07 -15.31 -3.05
C PRO A 9 -5.91 -14.67 -2.31
N LEU A 10 -6.06 -13.39 -1.95
CA LEU A 10 -5.08 -12.63 -1.17
C LEU A 10 -4.62 -13.40 0.08
N LYS A 11 -3.31 -13.64 0.18
CA LYS A 11 -2.71 -14.40 1.30
C LYS A 11 -2.04 -13.50 2.33
N LYS A 12 -1.54 -12.34 1.90
CA LYS A 12 -0.66 -11.51 2.71
C LYS A 12 -0.82 -10.04 2.31
N PHE A 13 -0.85 -9.18 3.33
CA PHE A 13 -0.58 -7.76 3.19
C PHE A 13 0.80 -7.45 3.75
N VAL A 14 1.48 -6.50 3.13
CA VAL A 14 2.70 -5.89 3.65
C VAL A 14 2.60 -4.38 3.54
N TYR A 15 3.34 -3.71 4.40
CA TYR A 15 3.53 -2.28 4.28
C TYR A 15 4.45 -1.95 3.09
N PRO A 16 4.18 -0.86 2.33
CA PRO A 16 4.91 -0.53 1.11
C PRO A 16 6.42 -0.31 1.36
N PHE A 17 6.77 0.16 2.55
CA PHE A 17 8.15 0.34 3.01
C PHE A 17 8.40 -0.41 4.33
N PRO A 18 9.50 -1.17 4.47
CA PRO A 18 9.93 -1.63 5.78
C PRO A 18 10.44 -0.46 6.62
N LYS A 19 10.65 -0.65 7.93
CA LYS A 19 11.30 0.37 8.78
C LYS A 19 12.81 0.18 8.83
N THR A 20 13.51 1.28 9.06
CA THR A 20 14.97 1.29 9.22
C THR A 20 15.37 0.66 10.55
N GLU A 21 16.25 -0.34 10.53
CA GLU A 21 16.81 -0.97 11.72
C GLU A 21 18.17 -0.34 12.08
N ALA A 22 18.21 0.42 13.17
CA ALA A 22 19.39 1.17 13.60
C ALA A 22 20.50 0.32 14.26
N ARG A 23 20.64 -0.97 13.92
CA ARG A 23 21.70 -1.83 14.49
C ARG A 23 23.11 -1.43 14.04
N ASN A 24 23.25 -0.79 12.87
CA ASN A 24 24.52 -0.29 12.36
C ASN A 24 24.34 1.02 11.57
N PRO A 25 24.89 2.17 12.03
CA PRO A 25 24.76 3.45 11.34
C PRO A 25 25.40 3.49 9.94
N ALA A 26 26.36 2.60 9.64
CA ALA A 26 27.06 2.56 8.36
C ALA A 26 26.30 1.75 7.28
N GLN A 27 25.43 0.82 7.69
CA GLN A 27 24.56 0.01 6.84
C GLN A 27 23.31 -0.38 7.64
N PRO A 28 22.31 0.51 7.73
CA PRO A 28 21.10 0.18 8.46
C PRO A 28 20.39 -1.00 7.79
N GLY A 29 19.98 -1.98 8.59
CA GLY A 29 19.13 -3.07 8.13
C GLY A 29 17.70 -2.57 7.89
N THR A 30 16.83 -3.44 7.38
CA THR A 30 15.39 -3.18 7.30
C THR A 30 14.62 -4.29 8.00
N VAL A 31 13.49 -3.95 8.59
CA VAL A 31 12.59 -4.91 9.23
C VAL A 31 11.14 -4.60 8.84
N GLU A 32 10.35 -5.65 8.61
CA GLU A 32 8.93 -5.51 8.30
C GLU A 32 8.19 -4.82 9.45
N VAL A 33 7.29 -3.91 9.09
CA VAL A 33 6.37 -3.32 10.05
C VAL A 33 5.24 -4.30 10.33
N THR A 34 4.98 -4.56 11.61
CA THR A 34 3.91 -5.46 12.06
C THR A 34 2.85 -4.75 12.91
N ASN A 35 3.04 -3.47 13.20
CA ASN A 35 2.12 -2.64 13.98
C ASN A 35 1.80 -1.36 13.21
N ALA A 36 0.52 -1.15 12.88
CA ALA A 36 0.04 0.03 12.16
C ALA A 36 0.41 1.35 12.83
N GLN A 37 0.58 1.35 14.16
CA GLN A 37 0.97 2.55 14.89
C GLN A 37 2.32 3.11 14.43
N GLU A 38 3.25 2.26 14.02
CA GLU A 38 4.55 2.68 13.49
C GLU A 38 4.37 3.48 12.19
N TYR A 39 3.42 3.07 11.34
CA TYR A 39 3.07 3.79 10.12
C TYR A 39 2.31 5.08 10.41
N PHE A 40 1.36 5.09 11.34
CA PHE A 40 0.69 6.33 11.75
C PHE A 40 1.68 7.36 12.30
N GLN A 41 2.67 6.92 13.08
CA GLN A 41 3.73 7.78 13.56
C GLN A 41 4.60 8.32 12.43
N ALA A 42 4.99 7.49 11.46
CA ALA A 42 5.72 7.93 10.27
C ALA A 42 4.91 8.95 9.46
N LEU A 43 3.65 8.64 9.16
CA LEU A 43 2.73 9.50 8.40
C LEU A 43 2.42 10.81 9.13
N SER A 44 2.48 10.85 10.47
CA SER A 44 2.37 12.11 11.23
C SER A 44 3.51 13.10 10.96
N GLN A 45 4.59 12.66 10.34
CA GLN A 45 5.70 13.51 9.91
C GLN A 45 5.58 13.92 8.43
N ALA A 46 4.61 13.39 7.68
CA ALA A 46 4.42 13.73 6.28
C ALA A 46 4.28 15.25 6.08
N GLU A 47 4.86 15.73 4.97
CA GLU A 47 4.81 17.14 4.61
C GLU A 47 3.42 17.55 4.13
N ASP A 48 2.70 16.63 3.47
CA ASP A 48 1.34 16.75 2.93
C ASP A 48 0.75 15.36 2.60
N GLY A 49 -0.40 15.35 1.91
CA GLY A 49 -1.08 14.14 1.41
C GLY A 49 -1.60 13.24 2.51
N PHE A 50 -2.40 13.82 3.41
CA PHE A 50 -3.05 13.08 4.48
C PHE A 50 -4.38 12.52 3.98
N TYR A 51 -4.67 11.27 4.32
CA TYR A 51 -6.00 10.72 4.15
C TYR A 51 -6.91 11.17 5.31
N PRO A 52 -8.15 11.63 5.06
CA PRO A 52 -8.82 11.82 3.75
C PRO A 52 -8.78 13.27 3.19
N ILE A 53 -8.01 14.17 3.79
CA ILE A 53 -7.93 15.59 3.40
C ILE A 53 -6.47 16.02 3.22
N GLY A 54 -6.17 16.57 2.04
CA GLY A 54 -4.86 17.11 1.70
C GLY A 54 -4.52 18.40 2.43
N TYR A 55 -3.26 18.82 2.34
CA TYR A 55 -2.79 20.10 2.91
C TYR A 55 -3.56 21.33 2.37
N ASN A 56 -4.12 21.21 1.17
CA ASN A 56 -4.94 22.22 0.50
C ASN A 56 -6.41 22.20 0.94
N GLY A 57 -6.78 21.44 1.99
CA GLY A 57 -8.16 21.34 2.48
C GLY A 57 -9.11 20.57 1.54
N GLN A 58 -8.59 19.99 0.46
CA GLN A 58 -9.38 19.21 -0.49
C GLN A 58 -9.40 17.74 -0.09
N TRP A 59 -10.38 17.01 -0.63
CA TRP A 59 -10.40 15.55 -0.60
C TRP A 59 -9.07 15.01 -1.11
N HIS A 60 -8.56 13.98 -0.44
CA HIS A 60 -7.35 13.28 -0.85
C HIS A 60 -7.50 11.79 -0.58
N GLY A 61 -7.56 11.01 -1.66
CA GLY A 61 -7.81 9.56 -1.58
C GLY A 61 -6.59 8.71 -1.21
N GLY A 62 -5.41 9.33 -1.13
CA GLY A 62 -4.13 8.65 -0.97
C GLY A 62 -3.40 9.00 0.32
N ILE A 63 -2.20 8.44 0.44
CA ILE A 63 -1.21 8.86 1.43
C ILE A 63 0.13 9.12 0.75
N HIS A 64 0.85 10.14 1.21
CA HIS A 64 2.16 10.49 0.68
C HIS A 64 3.31 9.92 1.50
N PHE A 65 4.37 9.51 0.81
CA PHE A 65 5.65 9.16 1.38
C PHE A 65 6.75 10.00 0.71
N GLY A 66 7.54 10.69 1.52
CA GLY A 66 8.60 11.60 1.06
C GLY A 66 9.75 11.66 2.06
N ALA A 67 10.52 12.75 2.05
CA ALA A 67 11.73 12.87 2.87
C ALA A 67 11.47 12.67 4.38
N GLN A 68 10.38 13.23 4.92
CA GLN A 68 10.09 13.16 6.36
C GLN A 68 9.65 11.77 6.84
N THR A 69 8.85 11.06 6.04
CA THR A 69 8.48 9.66 6.35
C THR A 69 9.71 8.74 6.21
N GLY A 70 10.63 9.08 5.30
CA GLY A 70 11.90 8.40 5.08
C GLY A 70 12.86 8.44 6.28
N ALA A 71 12.63 9.30 7.27
CA ALA A 71 13.39 9.30 8.51
C ALA A 71 13.16 8.03 9.36
N THR A 72 12.05 7.31 9.12
CA THR A 72 11.68 6.10 9.86
C THR A 72 11.39 4.90 8.96
N LEU A 73 10.92 5.15 7.74
CA LEU A 73 10.65 4.15 6.73
C LEU A 73 11.82 4.06 5.73
N ALA A 74 12.28 2.85 5.44
CA ALA A 74 13.37 2.63 4.51
C ALA A 74 12.86 2.76 3.07
N GLN A 75 12.94 3.97 2.53
CA GLN A 75 12.41 4.34 1.21
C GLN A 75 13.43 4.23 0.07
N ASP A 76 14.74 4.12 0.36
CA ASP A 76 15.81 4.05 -0.65
C ASP A 76 15.71 2.81 -1.55
N GLY A 77 15.12 1.72 -1.03
CA GLY A 77 14.82 0.51 -1.80
C GLY A 77 13.60 0.64 -2.70
N GLY A 78 12.92 1.79 -2.69
CA GLY A 78 11.68 2.09 -3.39
C GLY A 78 10.43 1.40 -2.82
N VAL A 79 9.29 1.69 -3.44
CA VAL A 79 7.98 1.24 -2.99
C VAL A 79 7.73 -0.22 -3.37
N ARG A 80 7.04 -0.94 -2.50
CA ARG A 80 6.66 -2.34 -2.70
C ARG A 80 5.15 -2.51 -2.84
N CYS A 81 4.76 -3.55 -3.56
CA CYS A 81 3.37 -3.93 -3.71
C CYS A 81 2.78 -4.35 -2.36
N ILE A 82 1.61 -3.82 -2.01
CA ILE A 82 1.03 -3.97 -0.67
C ILE A 82 0.42 -5.36 -0.44
N ALA A 83 0.10 -6.07 -1.52
CA ALA A 83 -0.61 -7.33 -1.50
C ALA A 83 -0.40 -8.09 -2.81
N ASP A 84 -0.63 -9.41 -2.82
CA ASP A 84 -0.61 -10.17 -4.07
C ASP A 84 -1.64 -9.60 -5.06
N GLY A 85 -1.32 -9.55 -6.34
CA GLY A 85 -2.19 -8.98 -7.34
C GLY A 85 -1.65 -9.12 -8.75
N GLU A 86 -2.18 -8.29 -9.63
CA GLU A 86 -1.76 -8.23 -11.03
C GLU A 86 -1.59 -6.78 -11.48
N VAL A 87 -0.44 -6.47 -12.05
CA VAL A 87 -0.19 -5.19 -12.71
C VAL A 87 -1.00 -5.15 -14.00
N ILE A 88 -1.81 -4.11 -14.17
CA ILE A 88 -2.75 -3.96 -15.30
C ILE A 88 -2.55 -2.69 -16.10
N ALA A 89 -1.82 -1.71 -15.57
CA ALA A 89 -1.38 -0.55 -16.32
C ALA A 89 -0.19 0.11 -15.62
N TRP A 90 0.68 0.75 -16.38
CA TRP A 90 1.70 1.64 -15.82
C TRP A 90 2.06 2.75 -16.82
N LYS A 91 2.67 3.80 -16.31
CA LYS A 91 3.32 4.85 -17.09
C LYS A 91 4.68 5.14 -16.48
N LEU A 92 5.71 5.16 -17.31
CA LEU A 92 7.05 5.61 -16.95
C LEU A 92 7.32 6.89 -17.73
N ASP A 93 7.55 8.00 -17.04
CA ASP A 93 7.92 9.25 -17.69
C ASP A 93 9.30 9.12 -18.33
N ASP A 94 9.52 9.68 -19.52
CA ASP A 94 10.88 9.76 -20.11
C ASP A 94 11.71 10.78 -19.32
N ASP A 95 11.26 12.03 -19.34
CA ASP A 95 11.63 13.10 -18.41
C ASP A 95 10.37 13.64 -17.71
N TYR A 96 10.54 14.34 -16.59
CA TYR A 96 9.38 14.88 -15.87
C TYR A 96 8.78 16.09 -16.59
N PRO A 97 7.44 16.21 -16.67
CA PRO A 97 6.81 17.45 -17.05
C PRO A 97 7.02 18.55 -16.00
N THR A 98 6.81 19.79 -16.43
CA THR A 98 6.78 20.97 -15.56
C THR A 98 5.46 21.73 -15.73
N VAL A 99 5.04 22.43 -14.68
CA VAL A 99 3.96 23.41 -14.72
C VAL A 99 4.53 24.79 -14.40
N GLU A 100 4.31 25.75 -15.30
CA GLU A 100 4.82 27.12 -15.17
C GLU A 100 3.87 27.98 -14.35
N TYR A 101 4.38 28.61 -13.29
CA TYR A 101 3.67 29.62 -12.52
C TYR A 101 4.22 31.00 -12.84
N ALA A 102 3.33 31.92 -13.21
CA ALA A 102 3.69 33.29 -13.61
C ALA A 102 4.47 34.05 -12.52
N SER A 103 4.27 33.72 -11.24
CA SER A 103 4.86 34.40 -10.09
C SER A 103 6.16 33.80 -9.57
N CYS A 104 6.45 32.51 -9.83
CA CYS A 104 7.53 31.80 -9.13
C CYS A 104 8.26 30.71 -9.94
N GLY A 105 7.99 30.55 -11.24
CA GLY A 105 8.72 29.63 -12.11
C GLY A 105 8.06 28.25 -12.27
N ALA A 106 8.85 27.25 -12.67
CA ALA A 106 8.35 25.95 -13.10
C ALA A 106 8.45 24.88 -12.00
N ALA A 107 7.32 24.29 -11.62
CA ALA A 107 7.29 23.14 -10.71
C ALA A 107 7.33 21.83 -11.49
N THR A 108 8.24 20.94 -11.11
CA THR A 108 8.41 19.61 -11.68
C THR A 108 7.52 18.60 -10.97
N TYR A 109 6.86 17.73 -11.73
CA TYR A 109 6.02 16.67 -11.16
C TYR A 109 6.08 15.41 -12.01
N SER A 110 5.87 14.27 -11.37
CA SER A 110 5.77 12.98 -12.03
C SER A 110 4.31 12.66 -12.35
N THR A 111 4.09 12.19 -13.57
CA THR A 111 2.85 11.53 -14.02
C THR A 111 3.01 10.01 -14.13
N GLY A 112 4.19 9.47 -13.82
CA GLY A 112 4.44 8.05 -13.75
C GLY A 112 3.61 7.37 -12.64
N PHE A 113 3.04 6.22 -12.98
CA PHE A 113 2.23 5.43 -12.06
C PHE A 113 2.30 3.93 -12.36
N VAL A 114 1.88 3.11 -11.39
CA VAL A 114 1.60 1.68 -11.55
C VAL A 114 0.25 1.37 -10.93
N LEU A 115 -0.62 0.69 -11.68
CA LEU A 115 -1.94 0.24 -11.24
C LEU A 115 -1.95 -1.27 -11.08
N VAL A 116 -2.27 -1.72 -9.87
CA VAL A 116 -2.37 -3.13 -9.50
C VAL A 116 -3.80 -3.46 -9.12
N ARG A 117 -4.37 -4.53 -9.67
CA ARG A 117 -5.65 -5.09 -9.23
C ARG A 117 -5.43 -6.24 -8.25
N HIS A 118 -6.30 -6.34 -7.25
CA HIS A 118 -6.22 -7.32 -6.16
C HIS A 118 -7.58 -7.90 -5.84
N TRP A 119 -7.64 -9.17 -5.44
CA TRP A 119 -8.89 -9.87 -5.08
C TRP A 119 -8.91 -10.35 -3.64
N LEU A 120 -9.77 -9.73 -2.84
CA LEU A 120 -10.05 -10.13 -1.47
C LEU A 120 -11.20 -11.13 -1.45
N ARG A 121 -10.90 -12.40 -1.19
CA ARG A 121 -11.91 -13.47 -1.08
C ARG A 121 -12.18 -13.79 0.40
N LEU A 122 -13.46 -13.96 0.75
CA LEU A 122 -13.83 -14.39 2.09
C LEU A 122 -13.26 -15.80 2.43
N PRO A 123 -12.90 -16.05 3.70
CA PRO A 123 -12.44 -17.37 4.12
C PRO A 123 -13.62 -18.34 4.10
N LYS A 124 -13.38 -19.61 3.83
CA LYS A 124 -14.41 -20.66 3.93
C LYS A 124 -15.01 -20.70 5.34
N ALA A 125 -16.31 -20.96 5.43
CA ALA A 125 -16.96 -21.23 6.71
C ALA A 125 -16.32 -22.44 7.41
N ASP A 126 -16.21 -22.40 8.73
CA ASP A 126 -15.70 -23.54 9.47
C ASP A 126 -16.71 -24.71 9.38
N GLY A 127 -16.24 -25.89 8.98
CA GLY A 127 -17.10 -27.08 8.79
C GLY A 127 -17.62 -27.30 7.36
N ALA A 128 -17.34 -26.39 6.41
CA ALA A 128 -17.53 -26.66 4.99
C ALA A 128 -16.46 -27.67 4.52
N GLN A 129 -16.78 -28.97 4.54
CA GLN A 129 -15.90 -29.97 3.94
C GLN A 129 -15.71 -29.66 2.45
N ALA A 130 -14.45 -29.67 1.98
CA ALA A 130 -14.15 -29.87 0.57
C ALA A 130 -14.80 -31.19 0.17
N GLY A 131 -15.67 -31.18 -0.84
CA GLY A 131 -16.49 -32.32 -1.24
C GLY A 131 -15.68 -33.62 -1.28
N GLY A 132 -15.84 -34.46 -0.25
CA GLY A 132 -15.28 -35.80 -0.22
C GLY A 132 -15.92 -36.63 -1.31
N ALA A 133 -15.08 -37.34 -2.08
CA ALA A 133 -15.51 -38.34 -3.03
C ALA A 133 -16.41 -39.38 -2.33
N ALA A 134 -17.72 -39.26 -2.49
CA ALA A 134 -18.67 -40.25 -2.00
C ALA A 134 -18.73 -41.42 -2.98
N THR A 135 -18.03 -42.51 -2.66
CA THR A 135 -18.34 -43.84 -3.18
C THR A 135 -19.65 -44.30 -2.53
N GLY A 136 -20.72 -44.44 -3.32
CA GLY A 136 -21.99 -45.00 -2.84
C GLY A 136 -23.14 -44.75 -3.80
N GLU A 137 -23.47 -45.76 -4.60
CA GLU A 137 -24.66 -45.79 -5.45
C GLU A 137 -25.93 -45.88 -4.59
N SER A 138 -26.70 -44.78 -4.51
CA SER A 138 -28.16 -44.80 -4.72
C SER A 138 -28.74 -43.40 -4.50
N ALA A 139 -29.43 -42.89 -5.52
CA ALA A 139 -30.50 -41.88 -5.53
C ALA A 139 -30.31 -40.90 -6.70
N ALA A 140 -30.58 -41.40 -7.91
CA ALA A 140 -30.76 -40.58 -9.09
C ALA A 140 -32.19 -40.00 -9.07
N ALA A 141 -32.35 -38.74 -8.65
CA ALA A 141 -33.45 -37.84 -9.05
C ALA A 141 -33.33 -36.44 -8.38
N ASN A 142 -32.21 -35.75 -8.63
CA ASN A 142 -32.11 -34.28 -8.70
C ASN A 142 -30.62 -33.94 -8.85
N ARG A 143 -30.16 -33.87 -10.11
CA ARG A 143 -28.84 -33.32 -10.45
C ARG A 143 -29.05 -32.16 -11.43
N SER A 144 -29.53 -31.04 -10.92
CA SER A 144 -29.15 -29.72 -11.42
C SER A 144 -27.89 -29.30 -10.68
N GLY A 145 -26.90 -28.78 -11.41
CA GLY A 145 -25.48 -28.73 -11.05
C GLY A 145 -25.18 -28.19 -9.65
N SER A 146 -24.26 -28.88 -8.97
CA SER A 146 -23.49 -28.32 -7.87
C SER A 146 -22.50 -27.30 -8.45
N GLU A 147 -22.94 -26.06 -8.62
CA GLU A 147 -22.01 -24.93 -8.62
C GLU A 147 -21.33 -24.94 -7.25
N GLU A 148 -20.00 -25.12 -7.18
CA GLU A 148 -19.26 -24.80 -5.97
C GLU A 148 -19.64 -23.37 -5.63
N GLN A 149 -20.40 -23.19 -4.54
CA GLN A 149 -20.95 -21.89 -4.18
C GLN A 149 -19.78 -20.92 -4.02
N GLN A 150 -19.67 -20.01 -4.97
CA GLN A 150 -18.50 -19.17 -5.09
C GLN A 150 -18.45 -18.23 -3.90
N GLU A 151 -17.30 -18.19 -3.24
CA GLU A 151 -17.14 -17.36 -2.06
C GLU A 151 -17.18 -15.89 -2.48
N PRO A 152 -17.88 -15.03 -1.72
CA PRO A 152 -17.86 -13.60 -2.00
C PRO A 152 -16.44 -13.06 -2.09
N SER A 153 -16.22 -12.20 -3.07
CA SER A 153 -14.95 -11.54 -3.32
C SER A 153 -15.12 -10.06 -3.61
N LEU A 154 -14.13 -9.27 -3.24
CA LEU A 154 -14.03 -7.85 -3.55
C LEU A 154 -12.81 -7.64 -4.46
N LEU A 155 -13.07 -7.09 -5.65
CA LEU A 155 -12.03 -6.50 -6.48
C LEU A 155 -11.70 -5.11 -5.96
N PHE A 156 -10.42 -4.85 -5.70
CA PHE A 156 -9.93 -3.51 -5.40
C PHE A 156 -8.61 -3.28 -6.12
N HIS A 157 -8.15 -2.04 -6.12
CA HIS A 157 -6.93 -1.61 -6.79
C HIS A 157 -6.02 -0.89 -5.79
N SER A 158 -4.72 -1.02 -6.01
CA SER A 158 -3.74 -0.07 -5.48
C SER A 158 -3.10 0.71 -6.62
N LEU A 159 -2.95 2.00 -6.44
CA LEU A 159 -2.38 2.93 -7.41
C LEU A 159 -1.19 3.64 -6.79
N TYR A 160 -0.01 3.42 -7.39
CA TYR A 160 1.26 3.99 -6.97
C TYR A 160 1.63 5.12 -7.92
N MET A 161 1.72 6.36 -7.44
CA MET A 161 1.88 7.56 -8.28
C MET A 161 3.06 8.40 -7.86
N HIS A 162 3.48 9.27 -8.77
CA HIS A 162 4.69 10.08 -8.66
C HIS A 162 5.96 9.22 -8.67
N LEU A 163 6.06 8.28 -9.61
CA LEU A 163 7.21 7.37 -9.72
C LEU A 163 8.42 7.99 -10.43
N LEU A 164 9.62 7.45 -10.17
CA LEU A 164 10.86 7.88 -10.81
C LEU A 164 10.79 7.78 -12.34
N ASN A 165 11.23 8.82 -13.06
CA ASN A 165 11.32 8.82 -14.53
C ASN A 165 12.49 7.99 -15.08
N TRP A 166 12.43 7.68 -16.36
CA TRP A 166 13.41 6.86 -17.08
C TRP A 166 14.79 7.51 -17.11
N LYS A 167 14.87 8.81 -17.38
CA LYS A 167 16.13 9.57 -17.39
C LYS A 167 16.95 9.40 -16.12
N ASN A 168 16.31 9.28 -14.95
CA ASN A 168 17.01 9.06 -13.67
C ASN A 168 17.40 7.59 -13.44
N TYR A 169 16.64 6.62 -13.96
CA TYR A 169 17.11 5.22 -14.00
C TYR A 169 18.35 5.05 -14.88
N GLN A 170 18.46 5.80 -15.98
CA GLN A 170 19.63 5.74 -16.86
C GLN A 170 20.90 6.35 -16.24
N GLN A 171 20.73 7.30 -15.31
CA GLN A 171 21.84 7.95 -14.61
C GLN A 171 22.41 7.08 -13.48
N ASP A 172 21.62 6.14 -12.97
CA ASP A 172 21.98 5.28 -11.84
C ASP A 172 21.60 3.82 -12.16
N ALA A 173 22.56 3.10 -12.74
CA ALA A 173 22.40 1.71 -13.16
C ALA A 173 22.15 0.74 -11.98
N ASP A 174 22.45 1.15 -10.75
CA ASP A 174 22.24 0.34 -9.55
C ASP A 174 20.80 0.42 -9.03
N LYS A 175 19.96 1.31 -9.59
CA LYS A 175 18.54 1.37 -9.23
C LYS A 175 17.82 0.11 -9.70
N ALA A 176 17.25 -0.60 -8.72
CA ALA A 176 16.37 -1.73 -8.98
C ALA A 176 15.24 -1.34 -9.94
N ARG A 177 14.93 -2.22 -10.89
CA ARG A 177 13.91 -1.99 -11.93
C ARG A 177 12.71 -2.93 -11.74
N PRO A 178 11.48 -2.47 -12.00
CA PRO A 178 10.30 -3.30 -11.86
C PRO A 178 10.33 -4.49 -12.83
N ALA A 179 10.05 -5.68 -12.30
CA ALA A 179 10.09 -6.91 -13.09
C ALA A 179 9.04 -6.96 -14.22
N PHE A 180 7.94 -6.22 -14.08
CA PHE A 180 6.84 -6.18 -15.06
C PHE A 180 7.12 -5.29 -16.28
N TRP A 181 8.25 -4.58 -16.33
CA TRP A 181 8.62 -3.75 -17.49
C TRP A 181 8.93 -4.53 -18.75
N GLY A 182 9.35 -5.79 -18.62
CA GLY A 182 9.73 -6.63 -19.74
C GLY A 182 10.41 -7.93 -19.32
N GLU A 183 10.88 -8.68 -20.30
CA GLU A 183 11.66 -9.89 -20.04
C GLU A 183 13.06 -9.55 -19.53
N PRO A 184 13.59 -10.32 -18.57
CA PRO A 184 14.93 -10.07 -18.03
C PRO A 184 16.01 -10.36 -19.09
N LEU A 185 16.92 -9.42 -19.23
CA LEU A 185 18.19 -9.60 -19.93
C LEU A 185 19.22 -10.15 -18.96
N HIS A 186 19.79 -11.31 -19.27
CA HIS A 186 20.87 -11.91 -18.49
C HIS A 186 22.20 -11.25 -18.81
N ILE A 187 22.87 -10.72 -17.78
CA ILE A 187 24.13 -10.01 -17.92
C ILE A 187 25.27 -11.02 -17.81
N VAL A 188 26.20 -10.97 -18.75
CA VAL A 188 27.50 -11.65 -18.63
C VAL A 188 28.33 -10.90 -17.58
N GLY A 189 28.21 -11.34 -16.33
CA GLY A 189 28.84 -10.73 -15.16
C GLY A 189 30.13 -11.42 -14.71
N GLU A 190 30.49 -11.22 -13.45
CA GLU A 190 31.74 -11.72 -12.88
C GLU A 190 31.83 -13.25 -12.78
N LYS A 191 30.69 -13.95 -12.74
CA LYS A 191 30.68 -15.42 -12.72
C LYS A 191 31.09 -16.05 -14.05
N ALA A 192 30.96 -15.31 -15.16
CA ALA A 192 31.46 -15.73 -16.46
C ALA A 192 32.99 -15.50 -16.49
N THR A 193 33.75 -16.59 -16.55
CA THR A 193 35.21 -16.62 -16.35
C THR A 193 35.98 -17.26 -17.50
N ASP A 194 35.30 -17.56 -18.61
CA ASP A 194 35.94 -18.16 -19.78
C ASP A 194 36.96 -17.19 -20.39
N ALA A 195 38.23 -17.62 -20.46
CA ALA A 195 39.33 -16.83 -21.01
C ALA A 195 40.34 -17.68 -21.82
N ASP A 196 40.17 -19.01 -21.87
CA ASP A 196 41.12 -19.93 -22.53
C ASP A 196 40.93 -19.95 -24.05
N ARG A 197 41.72 -19.11 -24.73
CA ARG A 197 41.74 -18.99 -26.21
C ARG A 197 42.12 -20.28 -26.94
N THR A 198 42.75 -21.24 -26.26
CA THR A 198 43.09 -22.54 -26.89
C THR A 198 41.86 -23.44 -27.01
N ARG A 199 40.85 -23.22 -26.18
CA ARG A 199 39.58 -23.96 -26.17
C ARG A 199 38.46 -23.23 -26.91
N ASN A 200 38.54 -21.91 -26.97
CA ASN A 200 37.61 -21.08 -27.72
C ASN A 200 38.37 -20.01 -28.54
N PRO A 201 38.49 -20.18 -29.87
CA PRO A 201 39.21 -19.21 -30.70
C PRO A 201 38.47 -17.88 -30.87
N TYR A 202 37.18 -17.79 -30.49
CA TYR A 202 36.38 -16.57 -30.57
C TYR A 202 36.67 -15.57 -29.44
N ILE A 203 37.43 -15.98 -28.42
CA ILE A 203 37.81 -15.10 -27.31
C ILE A 203 38.82 -14.05 -27.83
N PRO A 204 38.52 -12.74 -27.74
CA PRO A 204 39.45 -11.68 -28.12
C PRO A 204 40.68 -11.66 -27.19
N GLU A 205 41.71 -10.89 -27.55
CA GLU A 205 42.89 -10.74 -26.70
C GLU A 205 42.49 -10.15 -25.33
N ASN A 206 42.91 -10.82 -24.25
CA ASN A 206 42.51 -10.53 -22.86
C ASN A 206 40.99 -10.64 -22.57
N GLY A 207 40.23 -11.33 -23.43
CA GLY A 207 38.79 -11.54 -23.22
C GLY A 207 38.49 -12.42 -22.01
N ILE A 208 37.54 -11.97 -21.19
CA ILE A 208 36.91 -12.75 -20.12
C ILE A 208 35.38 -12.63 -20.24
N GLY A 209 34.67 -13.74 -20.10
CA GLY A 209 33.23 -13.76 -20.34
C GLY A 209 32.66 -15.17 -20.39
N LEU A 210 31.69 -15.38 -21.28
CA LEU A 210 30.87 -16.58 -21.40
C LEU A 210 31.07 -17.26 -22.75
N ASN A 211 31.38 -18.56 -22.73
CA ASN A 211 31.33 -19.42 -23.91
C ASN A 211 29.88 -19.69 -24.32
N LEU A 212 29.53 -19.34 -25.55
CA LEU A 212 28.25 -19.69 -26.16
C LEU A 212 28.39 -20.99 -26.96
N ARG A 213 27.39 -21.85 -26.87
CA ARG A 213 27.46 -23.23 -27.37
C ARG A 213 26.34 -23.57 -28.36
N ASP A 214 26.52 -24.61 -29.16
CA ASP A 214 25.44 -25.21 -29.94
C ASP A 214 24.60 -26.19 -29.12
N ALA A 215 23.60 -26.83 -29.75
CA ALA A 215 22.76 -27.84 -29.12
C ALA A 215 23.53 -29.11 -28.67
N ASN A 216 24.72 -29.35 -29.24
CA ASN A 216 25.61 -30.45 -28.83
C ASN A 216 26.59 -30.03 -27.72
N ARG A 217 26.48 -28.80 -27.21
CA ARG A 217 27.35 -28.15 -26.22
C ARG A 217 28.78 -27.92 -26.72
N GLN A 218 28.99 -27.87 -28.03
CA GLN A 218 30.26 -27.43 -28.63
C GLN A 218 30.31 -25.90 -28.63
N VAL A 219 31.49 -25.33 -28.37
CA VAL A 219 31.65 -23.87 -28.33
C VAL A 219 31.55 -23.31 -29.75
N VAL A 220 30.64 -22.35 -29.94
CA VAL A 220 30.38 -21.69 -31.24
C VAL A 220 30.55 -20.18 -31.17
N GLY A 221 30.75 -19.62 -29.97
CA GLY A 221 30.99 -18.20 -29.82
C GLY A 221 31.38 -17.79 -28.41
N PHE A 222 31.53 -16.49 -28.21
CA PHE A 222 31.95 -15.87 -26.96
C PHE A 222 31.20 -14.56 -26.74
N ALA A 223 30.64 -14.38 -25.55
CA ALA A 223 30.06 -13.12 -25.09
C ALA A 223 30.97 -12.54 -23.99
N PRO A 224 31.63 -11.39 -24.20
CA PRO A 224 32.40 -10.70 -23.16
C PRO A 224 31.55 -10.27 -21.97
N ARG A 225 32.21 -9.94 -20.85
CA ARG A 225 31.51 -9.29 -19.73
C ARG A 225 30.86 -7.97 -20.15
N GLY A 226 29.66 -7.72 -19.64
CA GLY A 226 28.81 -6.59 -20.01
C GLY A 226 27.84 -6.87 -21.17
N THR A 227 28.03 -7.95 -21.92
CA THR A 227 27.04 -8.40 -22.92
C THR A 227 25.76 -8.84 -22.21
N LYS A 228 24.61 -8.47 -22.77
CA LYS A 228 23.28 -8.82 -22.27
C LYS A 228 22.64 -9.84 -23.21
N LEU A 229 22.03 -10.88 -22.66
CA LEU A 229 21.45 -12.00 -23.40
C LEU A 229 19.98 -12.19 -23.03
N LYS A 230 19.11 -12.21 -24.04
CA LYS A 230 17.74 -12.70 -23.85
C LYS A 230 17.73 -14.22 -24.01
N LEU A 231 17.18 -14.92 -23.02
CA LEU A 231 17.14 -16.39 -23.00
C LEU A 231 15.73 -16.90 -23.28
N GLY A 232 15.62 -17.87 -24.18
CA GLY A 232 14.40 -18.57 -24.52
C GLY A 232 14.32 -19.96 -23.87
N ALA A 233 13.91 -20.96 -24.65
CA ALA A 233 13.66 -22.30 -24.14
C ALA A 233 14.92 -22.99 -23.59
N ARG A 234 14.73 -23.78 -22.53
CA ARG A 234 15.76 -24.64 -21.93
C ARG A 234 16.09 -25.82 -22.87
N LEU A 235 17.37 -26.13 -23.02
CA LEU A 235 17.84 -27.29 -23.77
C LEU A 235 17.66 -28.59 -22.96
N GLY A 236 16.52 -29.25 -23.14
CA GLY A 236 16.17 -30.48 -22.42
C GLY A 236 16.23 -30.29 -20.90
N THR A 237 16.95 -31.17 -20.21
CA THR A 237 17.17 -31.08 -18.75
C THR A 237 18.48 -30.40 -18.37
N THR A 238 19.24 -29.86 -19.33
CA THR A 238 20.55 -29.24 -19.08
C THR A 238 20.42 -27.84 -18.47
N GLY A 239 21.51 -27.21 -18.00
CA GLY A 239 21.47 -25.81 -17.56
C GLY A 239 21.60 -24.78 -18.69
N TYR A 240 21.52 -25.21 -19.95
CA TYR A 240 21.66 -24.36 -21.13
C TYR A 240 20.31 -23.86 -21.63
N TYR A 241 20.27 -22.60 -22.04
CA TYR A 241 19.08 -21.94 -22.57
C TYR A 241 19.42 -21.30 -23.91
N ALA A 242 18.49 -21.38 -24.86
CA ALA A 242 18.66 -20.77 -26.17
C ALA A 242 18.80 -19.25 -26.02
N VAL A 243 19.79 -18.65 -26.65
CA VAL A 243 19.95 -17.20 -26.75
C VAL A 243 19.03 -16.74 -27.88
N THR A 244 18.00 -15.97 -27.57
CA THR A 244 17.08 -15.42 -28.58
C THR A 244 17.55 -14.07 -29.09
N GLU A 245 18.32 -13.34 -28.27
CA GLU A 245 18.83 -12.01 -28.61
C GLU A 245 20.15 -11.75 -27.87
N VAL A 246 21.05 -11.01 -28.54
CA VAL A 246 22.30 -10.51 -27.98
C VAL A 246 22.28 -9.00 -28.05
N VAL A 247 22.38 -8.34 -26.90
CA VAL A 247 22.47 -6.90 -26.77
C VAL A 247 23.90 -6.55 -26.32
N GLY A 248 24.62 -5.81 -27.15
CA GLY A 248 26.05 -5.56 -26.98
C GLY A 248 26.91 -6.39 -27.94
N THR A 249 28.16 -6.68 -27.56
CA THR A 249 29.11 -7.38 -28.43
C THR A 249 29.15 -8.87 -28.17
N ALA A 250 29.31 -9.67 -29.23
CA ALA A 250 29.63 -11.09 -29.13
C ALA A 250 30.43 -11.52 -30.38
N TYR A 251 31.15 -12.64 -30.26
CA TYR A 251 32.10 -13.11 -31.26
C TYR A 251 31.83 -14.56 -31.65
N PRO A 252 31.58 -14.88 -32.94
CA PRO A 252 31.25 -13.92 -34.01
C PRO A 252 29.91 -13.22 -33.73
N GLU A 253 29.57 -12.20 -34.52
CA GLU A 253 28.24 -11.59 -34.47
C GLU A 253 27.14 -12.59 -34.87
N GLY A 254 25.90 -12.35 -34.45
CA GLY A 254 24.73 -13.15 -34.86
C GLY A 254 24.56 -14.47 -34.10
N LEU A 255 24.90 -14.52 -32.81
CA LEU A 255 24.79 -15.73 -31.97
C LEU A 255 23.37 -15.99 -31.41
N ALA A 256 22.34 -15.36 -31.98
CA ALA A 256 20.96 -15.79 -31.75
C ALA A 256 20.79 -17.25 -32.26
N GLY A 257 20.24 -18.12 -31.41
CA GLY A 257 20.17 -19.56 -31.64
C GLY A 257 21.28 -20.38 -30.99
N ALA A 258 22.34 -19.74 -30.46
CA ALA A 258 23.31 -20.39 -29.58
C ALA A 258 22.70 -20.68 -28.20
N TYR A 259 23.47 -21.28 -27.30
CA TYR A 259 23.05 -21.67 -25.97
C TYR A 259 24.01 -21.11 -24.90
N ALA A 260 23.42 -20.49 -23.89
CA ALA A 260 24.13 -19.93 -22.73
C ALA A 260 23.88 -20.78 -21.49
N TYR A 261 24.89 -20.96 -20.64
CA TYR A 261 24.74 -21.68 -19.37
C TYR A 261 24.26 -20.73 -18.27
N LYS A 262 22.99 -20.87 -17.86
CA LYS A 262 22.31 -19.88 -17.01
C LYS A 262 23.00 -19.64 -15.64
N ALA A 263 23.66 -20.64 -15.08
CA ALA A 263 24.30 -20.51 -13.76
C ALA A 263 25.53 -19.58 -13.76
N GLU A 264 26.14 -19.31 -14.92
CA GLU A 264 27.26 -18.38 -15.08
C GLU A 264 26.82 -16.93 -15.35
N ILE A 265 25.51 -16.71 -15.57
CA ILE A 265 24.89 -15.40 -15.83
C ILE A 265 23.66 -15.19 -14.93
N PRO A 266 23.85 -15.20 -13.59
CA PRO A 266 22.75 -15.07 -12.63
C PRO A 266 22.17 -13.66 -12.60
N ASP A 267 22.95 -12.66 -13.01
CA ASP A 267 22.60 -11.25 -12.93
C ASP A 267 21.64 -10.92 -14.07
N THR A 268 20.57 -10.20 -13.75
CA THR A 268 19.52 -9.84 -14.70
C THR A 268 19.13 -8.38 -14.55
N GLU A 269 18.74 -7.77 -15.65
CA GLU A 269 18.20 -6.41 -15.70
C GLU A 269 16.96 -6.40 -16.60
N VAL A 270 16.02 -5.52 -16.30
CA VAL A 270 14.80 -5.35 -17.09
C VAL A 270 14.81 -3.92 -17.65
N GLU A 271 14.54 -3.79 -18.94
CA GLU A 271 14.38 -2.49 -19.61
C GLU A 271 12.88 -2.26 -19.87
N PRO A 272 12.38 -1.01 -19.76
CA PRO A 272 11.00 -0.70 -20.14
C PRO A 272 10.83 -0.88 -21.66
N ALA A 273 9.77 -1.57 -22.07
CA ALA A 273 9.42 -1.68 -23.49
C ALA A 273 9.02 -0.32 -24.10
N GLU A 274 8.43 0.57 -23.30
CA GLU A 274 7.95 1.89 -23.73
C GLU A 274 8.08 2.90 -22.58
N VAL A 275 8.33 4.17 -22.93
CA VAL A 275 8.42 5.31 -22.01
C VAL A 275 7.60 6.49 -22.55
N GLY A 276 7.08 7.32 -21.66
CA GLY A 276 6.28 8.51 -21.99
C GLY A 276 4.79 8.24 -22.24
N SER A 277 4.36 6.99 -22.34
CA SER A 277 2.98 6.58 -22.61
C SER A 277 2.44 5.61 -21.54
N ILE A 278 1.13 5.39 -21.56
CA ILE A 278 0.48 4.38 -20.72
C ILE A 278 0.63 3.03 -21.41
N VAL A 279 1.23 2.08 -20.71
CA VAL A 279 1.32 0.69 -21.14
C VAL A 279 0.21 -0.11 -20.46
N ILE A 280 -0.56 -0.83 -21.28
CA ILE A 280 -1.54 -1.83 -20.86
C ILE A 280 -1.04 -3.17 -21.40
N PRO A 281 -0.66 -4.13 -20.55
CA PRO A 281 -0.14 -5.40 -21.02
C PRO A 281 -1.25 -6.24 -21.66
N ASP A 282 -0.91 -7.04 -22.67
CA ASP A 282 -1.85 -7.96 -23.34
C ASP A 282 -2.54 -8.93 -22.36
N ALA A 283 -1.81 -9.29 -21.29
CA ALA A 283 -2.32 -10.06 -20.17
C ALA A 283 -1.86 -9.41 -18.84
N PRO A 284 -2.69 -9.42 -17.79
CA PRO A 284 -2.30 -8.99 -16.46
C PRO A 284 -1.04 -9.70 -15.97
N ILE A 285 -0.12 -8.97 -15.34
CA ILE A 285 1.19 -9.50 -14.91
C ILE A 285 1.15 -9.74 -13.40
N GLU A 286 1.37 -10.97 -12.95
CA GLU A 286 1.39 -11.28 -11.51
C GLU A 286 2.45 -10.47 -10.76
N ILE A 287 2.07 -9.97 -9.58
CA ILE A 287 2.97 -9.32 -8.62
C ILE A 287 2.64 -9.81 -7.20
N LYS A 288 3.65 -10.03 -6.36
CA LYS A 288 3.47 -10.52 -4.99
C LYS A 288 3.58 -9.38 -3.97
N ALA A 289 2.98 -9.60 -2.80
CA ALA A 289 3.14 -8.72 -1.66
C ALA A 289 4.63 -8.57 -1.30
N GLY A 290 5.16 -7.34 -1.38
CA GLY A 290 6.56 -7.03 -1.12
C GLY A 290 7.44 -6.94 -2.38
N ASP A 291 6.93 -7.27 -3.56
CA ASP A 291 7.66 -7.08 -4.81
C ASP A 291 7.84 -5.59 -5.11
N PHE A 292 8.98 -5.25 -5.71
CA PHE A 292 9.34 -3.88 -6.06
C PHE A 292 8.43 -3.31 -7.15
N VAL A 293 7.87 -2.12 -6.92
CA VAL A 293 6.96 -1.42 -7.84
C VAL A 293 7.65 -0.25 -8.54
N GLY A 294 8.52 0.49 -7.84
CA GLY A 294 9.23 1.64 -8.40
C GLY A 294 9.89 2.51 -7.32
N HIS A 295 10.70 3.47 -7.74
CA HIS A 295 11.28 4.47 -6.84
C HIS A 295 10.40 5.72 -6.73
N LEU A 296 10.61 6.50 -5.66
CA LEU A 296 9.99 7.82 -5.49
C LEU A 296 10.43 8.73 -6.63
N GLY A 297 9.47 9.41 -7.25
CA GLY A 297 9.68 10.41 -8.27
C GLY A 297 9.61 11.82 -7.69
N GLN A 298 9.36 12.81 -8.53
CA GLN A 298 9.32 14.22 -8.13
C GLN A 298 7.89 14.73 -8.03
N TYR A 299 7.59 15.54 -7.00
CA TYR A 299 6.33 16.27 -6.92
C TYR A 299 6.53 17.59 -6.17
N GLN A 300 6.82 18.65 -6.93
CA GLN A 300 6.97 20.00 -6.41
C GLN A 300 5.62 20.73 -6.41
N ARG A 301 5.35 21.47 -5.34
CA ARG A 301 4.14 22.31 -5.21
C ARG A 301 4.47 23.76 -5.55
N TYR A 302 3.43 24.54 -5.79
CA TYR A 302 3.53 26.00 -5.91
C TYR A 302 4.33 26.65 -4.76
N ILE A 303 4.08 26.24 -3.51
CA ILE A 303 4.75 26.80 -2.33
C ILE A 303 6.25 26.47 -2.27
N ASP A 304 6.68 25.39 -2.93
CA ASP A 304 8.08 24.97 -2.97
C ASP A 304 8.89 25.84 -3.96
N MET A 305 8.21 26.61 -4.82
CA MET A 305 8.82 27.47 -5.84
C MET A 305 9.22 28.85 -5.30
N ASN A 306 9.05 29.12 -4.00
CA ASN A 306 9.39 30.42 -3.43
C ASN A 306 10.91 30.69 -3.52
N PRO A 307 11.35 31.72 -4.27
CA PRO A 307 12.78 31.98 -4.51
C PRO A 307 13.55 32.48 -3.27
N LEU A 308 12.86 32.82 -2.17
CA LEU A 308 13.46 33.18 -0.88
C LEU A 308 13.52 31.99 0.11
N GLY A 309 12.77 30.92 -0.15
CA GLY A 309 12.94 29.64 0.53
C GLY A 309 14.13 28.92 -0.09
N SER A 310 14.91 28.20 0.71
CA SER A 310 15.94 27.31 0.20
C SER A 310 15.35 26.49 -0.95
N SER A 311 15.85 26.67 -2.16
CA SER A 311 15.33 26.04 -3.37
C SER A 311 15.37 24.52 -3.19
N CYS A 312 14.25 23.90 -2.81
CA CYS A 312 14.06 22.47 -2.89
C CYS A 312 13.93 22.14 -4.38
N ASN A 313 15.07 22.12 -5.08
CA ASN A 313 15.18 21.74 -6.49
C ASN A 313 14.61 20.33 -6.74
N GLU A 314 14.49 19.54 -5.68
CA GLU A 314 13.90 18.21 -5.69
C GLU A 314 12.98 18.03 -4.48
N ARG A 315 11.84 17.39 -4.72
CA ARG A 315 10.91 16.90 -3.72
C ARG A 315 10.53 15.44 -4.04
N PRO A 316 11.35 14.47 -3.57
CA PRO A 316 11.06 13.06 -3.73
C PRO A 316 9.76 12.69 -3.02
N LEU A 317 8.80 12.15 -3.76
CA LEU A 317 7.47 11.79 -3.24
C LEU A 317 6.95 10.56 -3.97
N ILE A 318 6.15 9.75 -3.29
CA ILE A 318 5.20 8.83 -3.89
C ILE A 318 3.86 8.93 -3.18
N GLN A 319 2.77 8.81 -3.94
CA GLN A 319 1.41 8.68 -3.41
C GLN A 319 0.91 7.25 -3.62
N VAL A 320 0.23 6.69 -2.62
CA VAL A 320 -0.42 5.38 -2.71
C VAL A 320 -1.90 5.50 -2.39
N ASP A 321 -2.75 5.09 -3.33
CA ASP A 321 -4.21 5.05 -3.19
C ASP A 321 -4.69 3.59 -3.16
N VAL A 322 -5.77 3.33 -2.43
CA VAL A 322 -6.49 2.04 -2.43
C VAL A 322 -7.97 2.29 -2.64
N PHE A 323 -8.54 1.73 -3.70
CA PHE A 323 -9.94 1.97 -4.06
C PHE A 323 -10.61 0.76 -4.70
N THR A 324 -11.94 0.74 -4.67
CA THR A 324 -12.76 -0.25 -5.35
C THR A 324 -13.90 0.42 -6.09
N THR A 325 -14.27 -0.15 -7.24
CA THR A 325 -15.47 0.22 -7.99
C THR A 325 -16.64 -0.73 -7.72
N GLU A 326 -16.43 -1.75 -6.89
CA GLU A 326 -17.43 -2.73 -6.51
C GLU A 326 -18.35 -2.21 -5.40
N ASP A 327 -19.46 -2.90 -5.17
CA ASP A 327 -20.36 -2.61 -4.05
C ASP A 327 -19.76 -3.09 -2.72
N ILE A 328 -18.92 -2.22 -2.13
CA ILE A 328 -18.28 -2.49 -0.84
C ILE A 328 -19.27 -2.64 0.31
N LYS A 329 -20.45 -1.99 0.23
CA LYS A 329 -21.50 -2.11 1.26
C LYS A 329 -22.02 -3.54 1.27
N SER A 330 -22.41 -4.07 0.11
CA SER A 330 -22.86 -5.45 -0.03
C SER A 330 -21.77 -6.45 0.37
N PHE A 331 -20.51 -6.21 -0.01
CA PHE A 331 -19.40 -7.08 0.37
C PHE A 331 -19.20 -7.13 1.90
N ILE A 332 -19.27 -5.98 2.60
CA ILE A 332 -19.14 -5.93 4.07
C ILE A 332 -20.28 -6.66 4.75
N GLU A 333 -21.51 -6.55 4.25
CA GLU A 333 -22.66 -7.31 4.77
C GLU A 333 -22.43 -8.83 4.64
N GLN A 334 -21.97 -9.29 3.47
CA GLN A 334 -21.63 -10.70 3.24
C GLN A 334 -20.46 -11.15 4.12
N SER A 335 -19.45 -10.29 4.29
CA SER A 335 -18.30 -10.51 5.18
C SER A 335 -18.74 -10.72 6.63
N ARG A 336 -19.66 -9.90 7.14
CA ARG A 336 -20.21 -10.02 8.49
C ARG A 336 -21.03 -11.30 8.68
N GLN A 337 -21.82 -11.69 7.67
CA GLN A 337 -22.53 -12.97 7.69
C GLN A 337 -21.56 -14.16 7.74
N ARG A 338 -20.47 -14.11 6.97
CA ARG A 338 -19.41 -15.14 7.03
C ARG A 338 -18.71 -15.14 8.39
N ALA A 339 -18.44 -13.97 8.96
CA ALA A 339 -17.74 -13.86 10.22
C ALA A 339 -18.48 -14.56 11.40
N ALA A 340 -19.81 -14.58 11.37
CA ALA A 340 -20.64 -15.31 12.33
C ALA A 340 -20.52 -16.85 12.22
N GLN A 341 -19.97 -17.36 11.11
CA GLN A 341 -19.76 -18.79 10.84
C GLN A 341 -18.31 -19.23 11.13
N LEU A 342 -17.47 -18.32 11.61
CA LEU A 342 -16.08 -18.59 11.96
C LEU A 342 -15.95 -18.90 13.45
N THR A 343 -15.16 -19.91 13.79
CA THR A 343 -14.84 -20.29 15.17
C THR A 343 -13.89 -19.28 15.82
N ASP A 344 -13.72 -19.40 17.15
CA ASP A 344 -12.91 -18.49 17.96
C ASP A 344 -11.44 -18.40 17.52
N ARG A 345 -10.91 -19.39 16.78
CA ARG A 345 -9.54 -19.33 16.21
C ARG A 345 -9.32 -18.16 15.26
N HIS A 346 -10.39 -17.64 14.65
CA HIS A 346 -10.34 -16.50 13.73
C HIS A 346 -10.51 -15.15 14.44
N LYS A 347 -10.86 -15.15 15.74
CA LYS A 347 -11.08 -13.93 16.52
C LYS A 347 -9.75 -13.36 17.02
N THR A 348 -9.02 -12.74 16.10
CA THR A 348 -7.66 -12.23 16.32
C THR A 348 -7.62 -10.75 16.75
N LEU A 349 -8.77 -10.08 16.83
CA LEU A 349 -8.88 -8.67 17.18
C LEU A 349 -9.65 -8.49 18.49
N LEU A 350 -9.17 -7.60 19.35
CA LEU A 350 -9.90 -7.07 20.50
C LEU A 350 -10.63 -5.79 20.06
N LEU A 351 -11.96 -5.79 20.12
CA LEU A 351 -12.81 -4.63 19.88
C LEU A 351 -13.26 -4.04 21.21
N ILE A 352 -13.06 -2.73 21.36
CA ILE A 352 -13.56 -1.91 22.44
C ILE A 352 -14.43 -0.85 21.80
N GLU A 353 -15.75 -0.96 21.92
CA GLU A 353 -16.68 -0.05 21.26
C GLU A 353 -16.77 1.29 22.00
N GLU A 354 -17.21 2.33 21.29
CA GLU A 354 -17.52 3.62 21.90
C GLU A 354 -18.51 3.47 23.07
N GLY A 355 -18.19 4.11 24.19
CA GLY A 355 -18.94 4.01 25.44
C GLY A 355 -18.62 2.79 26.30
N ALA A 356 -17.67 1.92 25.90
CA ALA A 356 -17.08 0.95 26.82
C ALA A 356 -16.35 1.68 27.97
N ARG A 357 -16.24 1.03 29.13
CA ARG A 357 -15.64 1.64 30.32
C ARG A 357 -14.44 0.84 30.81
N LEU A 358 -13.27 1.47 30.89
CA LEU A 358 -12.08 0.78 31.35
C LEU A 358 -12.11 0.54 32.86
N VAL A 359 -11.64 -0.63 33.30
CA VAL A 359 -11.39 -0.90 34.71
C VAL A 359 -10.10 -0.21 35.14
N GLN A 360 -10.17 0.54 36.24
CA GLN A 360 -9.03 1.20 36.88
C GLN A 360 -8.61 0.46 38.14
N THR A 361 -7.32 0.42 38.42
CA THR A 361 -6.80 -0.11 39.68
C THR A 361 -5.98 0.96 40.38
N MET A 362 -6.21 1.16 41.67
CA MET A 362 -5.57 2.22 42.47
C MET A 362 -4.09 1.96 42.75
N ASP A 363 -3.60 0.76 42.43
CA ASP A 363 -2.24 0.33 42.68
C ASP A 363 -1.38 0.42 41.40
N THR A 364 -0.09 0.76 41.54
CA THR A 364 0.84 0.83 40.41
C THR A 364 1.37 -0.55 40.01
N ALA A 365 1.15 -1.57 40.85
CA ALA A 365 1.41 -2.96 40.53
C ALA A 365 0.43 -3.51 39.48
N ILE A 366 0.86 -4.52 38.71
CA ILE A 366 -0.04 -5.26 37.80
C ILE A 366 -1.08 -5.97 38.67
N PRO A 367 -2.39 -5.68 38.50
CA PRO A 367 -3.43 -6.27 39.32
C PRO A 367 -3.64 -7.75 38.99
N ASP A 368 -4.11 -8.51 39.98
CA ASP A 368 -4.56 -9.88 39.73
C ASP A 368 -5.98 -9.92 39.12
N ALA A 369 -6.35 -11.09 38.60
CA ALA A 369 -7.64 -11.27 37.95
C ALA A 369 -8.83 -11.08 38.91
N THR A 370 -8.67 -11.33 40.21
CA THR A 370 -9.74 -11.16 41.20
C THR A 370 -10.04 -9.68 41.43
N GLN A 371 -9.00 -8.86 41.50
CA GLN A 371 -9.11 -7.40 41.63
C GLN A 371 -9.82 -6.79 40.40
N LEU A 372 -9.47 -7.23 39.20
CA LEU A 372 -10.11 -6.77 37.96
C LEU A 372 -11.57 -7.24 37.86
N ASN A 373 -11.82 -8.51 38.18
CA ASN A 373 -13.17 -9.09 38.15
C ASN A 373 -14.14 -8.35 39.07
N ALA A 374 -13.68 -7.91 40.26
CA ALA A 374 -14.50 -7.17 41.22
C ALA A 374 -15.04 -5.82 40.68
N GLN A 375 -14.39 -5.25 39.66
CA GLN A 375 -14.78 -3.97 39.05
C GLN A 375 -15.30 -4.11 37.62
N THR A 376 -15.48 -5.34 37.12
CA THR A 376 -15.96 -5.56 35.75
C THR A 376 -17.35 -4.95 35.58
N ASN A 377 -17.53 -4.13 34.55
CA ASN A 377 -18.76 -3.34 34.33
C ASN A 377 -19.11 -2.41 35.50
N GLY A 378 -18.12 -2.01 36.31
CA GLY A 378 -18.27 -0.94 37.27
C GLY A 378 -18.65 0.38 36.58
N THR A 379 -19.09 1.36 37.37
CA THR A 379 -19.41 2.70 36.85
C THR A 379 -18.23 3.66 36.92
N ASP A 380 -17.16 3.26 37.60
CA ASP A 380 -15.97 4.07 37.81
C ASP A 380 -14.93 3.72 36.74
N GLY A 381 -14.32 4.75 36.14
CA GLY A 381 -13.26 4.61 35.16
C GLY A 381 -13.54 5.33 33.84
N PRO A 382 -12.49 5.53 33.01
CA PRO A 382 -12.58 6.24 31.74
C PRO A 382 -13.58 5.62 30.77
N VAL A 383 -14.38 6.46 30.11
CA VAL A 383 -15.30 6.06 29.05
C VAL A 383 -14.64 6.28 27.70
N VAL A 384 -14.65 5.24 26.88
CA VAL A 384 -14.11 5.23 25.53
C VAL A 384 -14.92 6.19 24.64
N GLY A 385 -14.26 7.18 24.05
CA GLY A 385 -14.87 8.17 23.15
C GLY A 385 -14.90 7.76 21.68
N HIS A 386 -13.98 6.88 21.27
CA HIS A 386 -13.96 6.32 19.91
C HIS A 386 -13.65 4.83 19.97
N ALA A 387 -14.27 4.04 19.09
CA ALA A 387 -14.02 2.61 19.03
C ALA A 387 -12.53 2.32 18.80
N ARG A 388 -12.02 1.28 19.48
CA ARG A 388 -10.64 0.83 19.40
C ARG A 388 -10.58 -0.62 18.96
N VAL A 389 -9.76 -0.91 17.96
CA VAL A 389 -9.56 -2.26 17.41
C VAL A 389 -8.09 -2.62 17.49
N LEU A 390 -7.74 -3.63 18.28
CA LEU A 390 -6.35 -3.98 18.56
C LEU A 390 -6.07 -5.42 18.13
N PRO A 391 -5.08 -5.67 17.26
CA PRO A 391 -4.61 -7.02 17.03
C PRO A 391 -4.06 -7.62 18.34
N ILE A 392 -4.55 -8.79 18.72
CA ILE A 392 -4.11 -9.44 19.98
C ILE A 392 -2.59 -9.69 19.96
N SER A 393 -2.01 -9.91 18.77
CA SER A 393 -0.57 -10.16 18.60
C SER A 393 0.33 -8.97 18.90
N VAL A 394 -0.20 -7.75 19.02
CA VAL A 394 0.60 -6.55 19.34
C VAL A 394 0.35 -6.04 20.76
N LEU A 395 -0.51 -6.71 21.54
CA LEU A 395 -0.78 -6.37 22.93
C LEU A 395 0.27 -6.99 23.87
N ASP A 396 0.50 -6.32 24.99
CA ASP A 396 1.34 -6.82 26.08
C ASP A 396 0.76 -8.10 26.70
N GLU A 397 1.57 -8.80 27.49
CA GLU A 397 1.14 -10.01 28.20
C GLU A 397 -0.13 -9.77 29.05
N PRO A 398 -1.18 -10.57 28.86
CA PRO A 398 -2.45 -10.39 29.55
C PRO A 398 -2.40 -10.95 30.98
N VAL A 399 -3.28 -10.43 31.83
CA VAL A 399 -3.64 -11.10 33.09
C VAL A 399 -4.66 -12.19 32.78
N LYS A 400 -4.40 -13.42 33.23
CA LYS A 400 -5.22 -14.59 32.92
C LYS A 400 -6.04 -15.03 34.13
N GLU A 401 -7.30 -15.34 33.88
CA GLU A 401 -8.19 -16.01 34.82
C GLU A 401 -7.95 -17.52 34.84
N GLU A 402 -8.46 -18.21 35.86
CA GLU A 402 -8.37 -19.67 35.99
C GLU A 402 -9.00 -20.41 34.80
N ASP A 403 -10.06 -19.85 34.21
CA ASP A 403 -10.74 -20.41 33.03
C ASP A 403 -10.06 -20.07 31.70
N GLY A 404 -8.95 -19.33 31.74
CA GLY A 404 -8.20 -18.87 30.58
C GLY A 404 -8.65 -17.55 29.96
N THR A 405 -9.74 -16.93 30.46
CA THR A 405 -10.18 -15.59 30.03
C THR A 405 -9.10 -14.55 30.31
N ARG A 406 -8.86 -13.66 29.34
CA ARG A 406 -7.79 -12.66 29.42
C ARG A 406 -8.30 -11.25 29.70
N TRP A 407 -7.51 -10.55 30.49
CA TRP A 407 -7.57 -9.12 30.71
C TRP A 407 -6.41 -8.44 29.99
N TRP A 408 -6.75 -7.41 29.22
CA TRP A 408 -5.82 -6.67 28.40
C TRP A 408 -5.67 -5.25 28.93
N LYS A 409 -4.43 -4.82 29.13
CA LYS A 409 -4.13 -3.42 29.38
C LYS A 409 -4.12 -2.68 28.05
N VAL A 410 -4.87 -1.59 27.96
CA VAL A 410 -5.09 -0.85 26.72
C VAL A 410 -5.07 0.65 26.97
N GLU A 411 -4.69 1.40 25.94
CA GLU A 411 -4.88 2.85 25.87
C GLU A 411 -6.01 3.16 24.89
N VAL A 412 -6.93 4.05 25.30
CA VAL A 412 -8.07 4.51 24.50
C VAL A 412 -8.16 6.03 24.52
N GLY A 413 -8.81 6.61 23.51
CA GLY A 413 -9.32 7.97 23.59
C GLY A 413 -10.58 8.01 24.43
N THR A 414 -10.69 8.99 25.30
CA THR A 414 -11.88 9.20 26.15
C THR A 414 -12.88 10.13 25.50
N VAL A 415 -14.11 10.14 26.00
CA VAL A 415 -15.14 11.14 25.63
C VAL A 415 -14.73 12.59 25.91
N GLU A 416 -13.67 12.80 26.69
CA GLU A 416 -13.10 14.10 27.02
C GLU A 416 -11.96 14.50 26.04
N GLY A 417 -11.68 13.69 25.01
CA GLY A 417 -10.62 13.95 24.01
C GLY A 417 -9.19 13.67 24.50
N SER A 418 -9.05 13.12 25.73
CA SER A 418 -7.77 12.74 26.34
C SER A 418 -7.48 11.25 26.19
N SER A 419 -6.20 10.85 26.24
CA SER A 419 -5.83 9.43 26.33
C SER A 419 -6.00 8.93 27.77
N ALA A 420 -6.56 7.73 27.93
CA ALA A 420 -6.58 7.02 29.20
C ALA A 420 -6.16 5.56 29.03
N SER A 421 -5.41 5.06 30.00
CA SER A 421 -5.03 3.64 30.08
C SER A 421 -5.87 2.92 31.11
N GLY A 422 -6.18 1.65 30.89
CA GLY A 422 -6.91 0.81 31.83
C GLY A 422 -7.04 -0.62 31.34
N TRP A 423 -7.88 -1.40 32.03
CA TRP A 423 -8.03 -2.83 31.75
C TRP A 423 -9.39 -3.14 31.13
N VAL A 424 -9.38 -4.03 30.14
CA VAL A 424 -10.59 -4.57 29.53
C VAL A 424 -10.57 -6.09 29.56
N ARG A 425 -11.74 -6.71 29.69
CA ARG A 425 -11.89 -8.17 29.73
C ARG A 425 -12.42 -8.61 28.38
N GLU A 426 -11.79 -9.62 27.78
CA GLU A 426 -12.16 -10.04 26.43
C GLU A 426 -13.54 -10.72 26.34
N LYS A 427 -14.14 -11.07 27.48
CA LYS A 427 -15.44 -11.74 27.59
C LYS A 427 -16.26 -11.18 28.76
N GLY A 428 -17.55 -10.90 28.53
CA GLY A 428 -18.49 -10.47 29.57
C GLY A 428 -18.30 -9.04 30.06
N HIS A 429 -17.46 -8.24 29.39
CA HIS A 429 -17.33 -6.82 29.62
C HIS A 429 -18.17 -6.08 28.56
N THR A 430 -19.08 -5.23 29.02
CA THR A 430 -20.01 -4.47 28.21
C THR A 430 -19.26 -3.69 27.14
N LYS A 431 -19.66 -3.86 25.87
CA LYS A 431 -19.03 -3.20 24.71
C LYS A 431 -17.55 -3.57 24.45
N VAL A 432 -17.10 -4.69 25.01
CA VAL A 432 -15.77 -5.27 24.73
C VAL A 432 -15.94 -6.71 24.30
N GLY A 433 -15.22 -7.10 23.24
CA GLY A 433 -15.22 -8.48 22.80
C GLY A 433 -14.15 -8.80 21.76
N LEU A 434 -13.94 -10.09 21.54
CA LEU A 434 -13.08 -10.57 20.45
C LEU A 434 -13.88 -10.65 19.14
N CYS A 435 -13.27 -10.20 18.06
CA CYS A 435 -13.85 -10.26 16.71
C CYS A 435 -12.81 -10.68 15.67
N THR A 436 -13.30 -10.99 14.48
CA THR A 436 -12.47 -11.31 13.31
C THR A 436 -12.32 -10.05 12.44
N PRO A 437 -11.26 -9.94 11.62
CA PRO A 437 -11.14 -8.87 10.62
C PRO A 437 -12.34 -8.78 9.66
N TRP A 438 -13.00 -9.90 9.40
CA TRP A 438 -14.18 -9.99 8.52
C TRP A 438 -15.45 -9.35 9.09
N HIS A 439 -15.45 -8.93 10.36
CA HIS A 439 -16.51 -8.08 10.89
C HIS A 439 -16.41 -6.63 10.39
N TRP A 440 -15.24 -6.23 9.84
CA TRP A 440 -14.88 -4.84 9.54
C TRP A 440 -15.07 -3.94 10.77
N PRO A 441 -14.49 -4.32 11.94
CA PRO A 441 -14.72 -3.59 13.18
C PRO A 441 -14.17 -2.17 13.09
N GLY A 442 -14.97 -1.19 13.53
CA GLY A 442 -14.61 0.23 13.53
C GLY A 442 -14.62 0.90 12.15
N PHE A 443 -14.88 0.19 11.05
CA PHE A 443 -14.98 0.79 9.72
C PHE A 443 -16.34 1.45 9.51
N GLU A 444 -16.30 2.66 8.95
CA GLU A 444 -17.48 3.46 8.61
C GLU A 444 -17.45 3.85 7.13
N ILE A 445 -18.59 3.69 6.44
CA ILE A 445 -18.73 4.14 5.06
C ILE A 445 -19.33 5.54 5.07
N VAL A 446 -18.64 6.49 4.45
CA VAL A 446 -19.06 7.89 4.37
C VAL A 446 -19.25 8.24 2.90
N ASP A 447 -20.43 8.73 2.56
CA ASP A 447 -20.76 9.16 1.19
C ASP A 447 -20.62 10.68 1.10
N ILE A 448 -19.64 11.14 0.32
CA ILE A 448 -19.29 12.56 0.19
C ILE A 448 -19.59 13.10 -1.20
N ASP A 449 -20.41 12.39 -1.99
CA ASP A 449 -20.76 12.74 -3.39
C ASP A 449 -21.45 14.12 -3.56
N GLY A 450 -21.71 14.85 -2.47
CA GLY A 450 -22.19 16.24 -2.50
C GLY A 450 -21.10 17.31 -2.39
N SER A 451 -19.86 16.95 -2.04
CA SER A 451 -18.73 17.88 -1.93
C SER A 451 -18.07 18.07 -3.28
N THR A 452 -18.12 19.28 -3.83
CA THR A 452 -17.45 19.61 -5.10
C THR A 452 -16.03 20.14 -4.86
N PRO A 453 -15.09 19.99 -5.82
CA PRO A 453 -13.76 20.60 -5.73
C PRO A 453 -13.82 22.10 -5.43
N ARG A 454 -14.78 22.81 -6.05
CA ARG A 454 -15.05 24.23 -5.82
C ARG A 454 -15.47 24.53 -4.38
N ALA A 455 -16.38 23.74 -3.80
CA ALA A 455 -16.82 23.93 -2.42
C ALA A 455 -15.70 23.66 -1.40
N LEU A 456 -14.86 22.65 -1.65
CA LEU A 456 -13.69 22.36 -0.82
C LEU A 456 -12.62 23.45 -0.94
N TYR A 457 -12.39 23.97 -2.16
CA TYR A 457 -11.53 25.13 -2.39
C TYR A 457 -12.04 26.36 -1.64
N ALA A 458 -13.34 26.66 -1.72
CA ALA A 458 -13.95 27.79 -1.03
C ALA A 458 -13.77 27.68 0.49
N HIS A 459 -14.00 26.51 1.07
CA HIS A 459 -13.72 26.23 2.48
C HIS A 459 -12.26 26.53 2.85
N HIS A 460 -11.32 26.03 2.06
CA HIS A 460 -9.89 26.27 2.31
C HIS A 460 -9.52 27.76 2.27
N VAL A 461 -9.96 28.50 1.24
CA VAL A 461 -9.65 29.92 1.09
C VAL A 461 -10.25 30.75 2.23
N VAL A 462 -11.48 30.44 2.64
CA VAL A 462 -12.16 31.09 3.76
C VAL A 462 -11.40 30.85 5.07
N GLN A 463 -10.99 29.61 5.34
CA GLN A 463 -10.21 29.25 6.53
C GLN A 463 -8.84 29.95 6.57
N GLN A 464 -8.21 30.22 5.42
CA GLN A 464 -6.94 30.97 5.36
C GLN A 464 -7.10 32.49 5.50
N GLY A 465 -8.32 33.03 5.36
CA GLY A 465 -8.56 34.47 5.42
C GLY A 465 -8.00 35.25 4.22
N HIS A 466 -7.65 34.57 3.13
CA HIS A 466 -7.07 35.16 1.91
C HIS A 466 -8.11 35.38 0.81
N ILE A 467 -9.26 35.96 1.16
CA ILE A 467 -10.36 36.16 0.20
C ILE A 467 -10.25 37.53 -0.47
N VAL A 468 -10.41 37.56 -1.81
CA VAL A 468 -10.55 38.82 -2.55
C VAL A 468 -11.95 39.39 -2.30
N PRO A 469 -12.11 40.70 -2.01
CA PRO A 469 -13.41 41.27 -1.60
C PRO A 469 -14.58 40.99 -2.55
N ASP A 470 -14.31 40.90 -3.85
CA ASP A 470 -15.33 40.73 -4.89
C ASP A 470 -15.93 39.31 -4.91
N GLU A 471 -15.22 38.30 -4.37
CA GLU A 471 -15.65 36.90 -4.34
C GLU A 471 -16.07 36.43 -2.93
N GLN A 472 -15.93 37.31 -1.93
CA GLN A 472 -16.06 36.95 -0.51
C GLN A 472 -17.41 36.32 -0.17
N SER A 473 -18.51 36.95 -0.56
CA SER A 473 -19.85 36.46 -0.21
C SER A 473 -20.17 35.10 -0.85
N GLU A 474 -19.65 34.83 -2.04
CA GLU A 474 -19.88 33.57 -2.75
C GLU A 474 -19.08 32.43 -2.11
N LEU A 475 -17.78 32.65 -1.90
CA LEU A 475 -16.89 31.68 -1.26
C LEU A 475 -17.31 31.37 0.19
N GLU A 476 -17.76 32.35 0.96
CA GLU A 476 -18.29 32.13 2.32
C GLU A 476 -19.55 31.25 2.30
N THR A 477 -20.43 31.43 1.31
CA THR A 477 -21.65 30.61 1.16
C THR A 477 -21.31 29.17 0.80
N GLU A 478 -20.41 28.97 -0.15
CA GLU A 478 -19.94 27.64 -0.56
C GLU A 478 -19.17 26.92 0.56
N SER A 479 -18.32 27.66 1.29
CA SER A 479 -17.59 27.18 2.47
C SER A 479 -18.54 26.67 3.54
N ALA A 480 -19.59 27.44 3.88
CA ALA A 480 -20.58 27.02 4.86
C ALA A 480 -21.33 25.75 4.43
N GLY A 481 -21.58 25.59 3.13
CA GLY A 481 -22.13 24.37 2.54
C GLY A 481 -21.21 23.16 2.70
N ALA A 482 -19.92 23.34 2.43
CA ALA A 482 -18.89 22.31 2.62
C ALA A 482 -18.75 21.91 4.09
N GLU A 483 -18.65 22.88 5.00
CA GLU A 483 -18.52 22.66 6.46
C GLU A 483 -19.73 21.89 7.03
N GLY A 484 -20.94 22.20 6.54
CA GLY A 484 -22.16 21.44 6.86
C GLY A 484 -22.23 20.05 6.24
N GLY A 485 -21.31 19.70 5.33
CA GLY A 485 -21.18 18.41 4.68
C GLY A 485 -20.87 17.27 5.66
N ILE A 486 -21.14 16.03 5.23
CA ILE A 486 -20.92 14.86 6.09
C ILE A 486 -19.43 14.61 6.35
N LEU A 487 -18.56 14.95 5.38
CA LEU A 487 -17.12 14.81 5.46
C LEU A 487 -16.55 15.64 6.62
N PHE A 488 -16.76 16.96 6.59
CA PHE A 488 -16.23 17.85 7.60
C PHE A 488 -16.85 17.60 8.98
N ARG A 489 -18.15 17.32 9.08
CA ARG A 489 -18.76 16.89 10.36
C ARG A 489 -18.03 15.68 10.96
N LYS A 490 -17.78 14.64 10.15
CA LYS A 490 -17.06 13.45 10.59
C LYS A 490 -15.61 13.73 10.95
N LEU A 491 -14.95 14.62 10.21
CA LEU A 491 -13.57 14.99 10.50
C LEU A 491 -13.48 15.84 11.77
N TYR A 492 -14.39 16.80 11.99
CA TYR A 492 -14.43 17.56 13.23
C TYR A 492 -14.69 16.67 14.45
N ASP A 493 -15.60 15.70 14.34
CA ASP A 493 -15.85 14.72 15.41
C ASP A 493 -14.57 13.96 15.83
N VAL A 494 -13.58 13.85 14.94
CA VAL A 494 -12.33 13.10 15.16
C VAL A 494 -11.13 14.04 15.41
N LEU A 495 -11.07 15.20 14.79
CA LEU A 495 -9.86 16.01 14.66
C LEU A 495 -9.90 17.36 15.35
N ASP A 496 -11.09 17.93 15.58
CA ASP A 496 -11.27 19.27 16.15
C ASP A 496 -10.99 19.26 17.66
N LEU A 497 -9.70 19.25 18.01
CA LEU A 497 -9.25 19.04 19.38
C LEU A 497 -9.42 20.29 20.26
N ASP A 498 -9.47 21.48 19.66
CA ASP A 498 -9.68 22.74 20.37
C ASP A 498 -11.07 23.36 20.17
N GLY A 499 -11.90 22.78 19.30
CA GLY A 499 -13.29 23.15 19.08
C GLY A 499 -13.46 24.41 18.23
N ASP A 500 -12.42 24.82 17.49
CA ASP A 500 -12.42 26.01 16.64
C ASP A 500 -13.02 25.75 15.25
N LYS A 501 -13.28 24.49 14.90
CA LYS A 501 -13.78 24.03 13.60
C LYS A 501 -12.89 24.42 12.42
N SER A 502 -11.59 24.54 12.64
CA SER A 502 -10.60 24.83 11.61
C SER A 502 -9.64 23.66 11.46
N LEU A 503 -9.91 22.73 10.53
CA LEU A 503 -9.01 21.59 10.32
C LEU A 503 -7.67 22.03 9.73
N THR A 504 -6.66 22.15 10.59
CA THR A 504 -5.31 22.51 10.16
C THR A 504 -4.44 21.28 9.90
N PRO A 505 -3.41 21.40 9.05
CA PRO A 505 -2.38 20.37 8.92
C PRO A 505 -1.70 20.01 10.26
N LEU A 506 -1.65 20.96 11.21
CA LEU A 506 -1.10 20.72 12.54
C LEU A 506 -1.98 19.76 13.34
N GLU A 507 -3.29 19.95 13.33
CA GLU A 507 -4.23 19.05 14.02
C GLU A 507 -4.26 17.67 13.37
N LEU A 508 -4.24 17.58 12.04
CA LEU A 508 -4.11 16.30 11.33
C LEU A 508 -2.86 15.53 11.80
N ARG A 509 -1.71 16.21 11.88
CA ARG A 509 -0.47 15.60 12.41
C ARG A 509 -0.59 15.20 13.88
N GLN A 510 -1.23 16.03 14.71
CA GLN A 510 -1.45 15.71 16.12
C GLN A 510 -2.40 14.51 16.30
N ALA A 511 -3.43 14.41 15.46
CA ALA A 511 -4.35 13.29 15.43
C ALA A 511 -3.66 11.99 15.00
N LEU A 512 -2.82 12.03 13.95
CA LEU A 512 -2.04 10.86 13.54
C LEU A 512 -1.03 10.39 14.61
N ARG A 513 -0.60 11.27 15.51
CA ARG A 513 0.24 10.91 16.68
C ARG A 513 -0.55 10.23 17.79
N LYS A 514 -1.86 10.43 17.86
CA LYS A 514 -2.75 9.77 18.83
C LYS A 514 -3.23 8.45 18.25
N PRO A 515 -2.84 7.29 18.81
CA PRO A 515 -3.12 6.00 18.22
C PRO A 515 -4.60 5.74 17.87
N TRP A 516 -5.51 6.21 18.74
CA TRP A 516 -6.96 6.03 18.61
C TRP A 516 -7.59 6.95 17.56
N LEU A 517 -7.07 8.18 17.39
CA LEU A 517 -7.52 9.07 16.30
C LEU A 517 -7.00 8.62 14.95
N ALA A 518 -5.72 8.27 14.87
CA ALA A 518 -5.12 7.75 13.64
C ALA A 518 -5.88 6.51 13.12
N GLN A 519 -6.27 5.62 14.04
CA GLN A 519 -7.11 4.47 13.71
C GLN A 519 -8.49 4.89 13.23
N ALA A 520 -9.18 5.79 13.93
CA ALA A 520 -10.50 6.26 13.53
C ALA A 520 -10.49 6.85 12.11
N LEU A 521 -9.50 7.69 11.79
CA LEU A 521 -9.29 8.21 10.44
C LEU A 521 -9.04 7.09 9.41
N SER A 522 -8.16 6.15 9.72
CA SER A 522 -7.80 5.05 8.80
C SER A 522 -8.94 4.07 8.51
N HIS A 523 -10.00 4.09 9.34
CA HIS A 523 -11.16 3.22 9.22
C HIS A 523 -12.34 3.88 8.49
N LEU A 524 -12.17 5.10 7.99
CA LEU A 524 -13.14 5.71 7.09
C LEU A 524 -13.01 5.09 5.70
N ILE A 525 -14.12 4.65 5.12
CA ILE A 525 -14.25 4.24 3.71
C ILE A 525 -15.07 5.32 3.03
N ILE A 526 -14.41 6.14 2.23
CA ILE A 526 -15.04 7.32 1.63
C ILE A 526 -15.48 7.00 0.20
N LYS A 527 -16.76 7.18 -0.08
CA LYS A 527 -17.30 7.19 -1.44
C LYS A 527 -17.28 8.61 -1.96
N HIS A 528 -16.50 8.82 -3.02
CA HIS A 528 -16.27 10.11 -3.65
C HIS A 528 -16.18 9.92 -5.17
N GLU A 529 -16.56 10.95 -5.92
CA GLU A 529 -16.37 10.98 -7.37
C GLU A 529 -14.89 10.96 -7.72
N SER A 530 -14.42 9.95 -8.45
CA SER A 530 -12.99 9.78 -8.77
C SER A 530 -12.34 11.08 -9.28
N GLU A 531 -11.20 11.45 -8.69
CA GLU A 531 -10.39 12.59 -9.16
C GLU A 531 -9.72 12.30 -10.51
N TRP A 532 -9.55 11.00 -10.80
CA TRP A 532 -8.84 10.46 -11.94
C TRP A 532 -9.75 10.14 -13.14
N SER A 533 -11.06 10.36 -13.01
CA SER A 533 -12.03 10.09 -14.07
C SER A 533 -13.19 11.08 -14.04
N GLY A 534 -13.96 11.13 -15.12
CA GLY A 534 -15.12 12.01 -15.26
C GLY A 534 -14.80 13.31 -16.03
N PRO A 535 -15.79 14.21 -16.15
CA PRO A 535 -15.64 15.45 -16.92
C PRO A 535 -14.69 16.44 -16.23
N MET A 536 -13.90 17.16 -17.03
CA MET A 536 -13.01 18.21 -16.52
C MET A 536 -13.74 19.44 -15.97
N ASP A 537 -15.05 19.56 -16.20
CA ASP A 537 -15.83 20.73 -15.82
C ASP A 537 -15.84 20.97 -14.30
N LYS A 538 -15.76 19.91 -13.48
CA LYS A 538 -15.64 20.05 -12.01
C LYS A 538 -14.35 20.74 -11.57
N TRP A 539 -13.27 20.56 -12.33
CA TRP A 539 -11.97 21.19 -12.08
C TRP A 539 -11.94 22.62 -12.63
N ARG A 540 -12.50 22.82 -13.83
CA ARG A 540 -12.66 24.15 -14.44
C ARG A 540 -13.53 25.09 -13.61
N ALA A 541 -14.42 24.55 -12.78
CA ALA A 541 -15.21 25.37 -11.86
C ALA A 541 -14.38 26.03 -10.74
N MET A 542 -13.10 25.66 -10.58
CA MET A 542 -12.18 26.32 -9.65
C MET A 542 -11.44 27.52 -10.28
N ASP A 543 -11.35 27.56 -11.61
CA ASP A 543 -10.77 28.67 -12.40
C ASP A 543 -11.78 29.81 -12.53
#